data_AF-A0A419SNZ9-F1
#
_entry.id   AF-A0A419SNZ9-F1
#
_cell.length_a   1.000
_cell.length_b   1.000
_cell.length_c   1.000
_cell.angle_alpha   90.00
_cell.angle_beta   90.00
_cell.angle_gamma   90.00
#
_symmetry.space_group_name_H-M   'P 1'
#
loop_
_entity.id
_entity.type
_entity.pdbx_description
1 polymer ?
#
loop_
_entity_poly.entity_id
_entity_poly.type
_entity_poly.pdbx_seq_one_letter_code
_entity_poly.pdbx_strand_id
1 'polypeptide(L)'
;MPKIFHFCIIVISSLSVLVGCGANSTSNTDVELSPTFIVEGSEIQGIEGKIAIFPSEFIAEQTNKYLWHFWGVGDESFEFRVEAIDIQTGEKINPFPLDVPTKVLPSPLRGAEATSPSSVTLPKSGIWQLDAYVNEELFGSIIVEVN
;
A
#
# COMPACT_ATOMS: atom_id res chain seq x y z
N MET A 1 81.05 -0.56 10.36
CA MET A 1 81.55 -1.95 10.45
C MET A 1 80.45 -2.85 11.00
N PRO A 2 80.45 -4.16 10.63
CA PRO A 2 79.28 -4.89 10.09
C PRO A 2 78.45 -5.63 11.17
N LYS A 3 77.29 -6.26 10.89
CA LYS A 3 76.83 -6.91 9.63
C LYS A 3 75.34 -6.71 9.30
N ILE A 4 75.02 -6.88 8.02
CA ILE A 4 73.70 -7.24 7.47
C ILE A 4 73.34 -8.67 7.88
N PHE A 5 72.05 -8.93 8.11
CA PHE A 5 71.47 -10.24 7.79
C PHE A 5 70.13 -10.07 7.08
N HIS A 6 70.06 -10.56 5.83
CA HIS A 6 68.78 -10.70 5.14
C HIS A 6 68.02 -11.88 5.76
N PHE A 7 66.72 -11.73 5.98
CA PHE A 7 65.84 -12.89 5.94
C PHE A 7 64.58 -12.55 5.15
N CYS A 8 64.59 -12.97 3.88
CA CYS A 8 63.39 -12.96 3.06
C CYS A 8 62.39 -13.97 3.64
N ILE A 9 61.27 -13.50 4.18
CA ILE A 9 60.05 -14.31 4.25
C ILE A 9 59.02 -13.65 3.37
N ILE A 10 58.97 -14.12 2.13
CA ILE A 10 57.87 -13.89 1.21
C ILE A 10 56.69 -14.70 1.74
N VAL A 11 55.79 -14.07 2.51
CA VAL A 11 54.47 -14.64 2.79
C VAL A 11 53.50 -14.10 1.74
N ILE A 12 53.29 -14.89 0.69
CA ILE A 12 52.21 -14.69 -0.26
C ILE A 12 50.90 -14.98 0.48
N SER A 13 50.23 -13.94 0.96
CA SER A 13 48.91 -14.04 1.60
C SER A 13 47.84 -13.53 0.64
N SER A 14 47.34 -14.47 -0.19
CA SER A 14 46.04 -14.46 -0.89
C SER A 14 45.37 -13.11 -1.13
N LEU A 15 45.36 -12.67 -2.40
CA LEU A 15 44.43 -11.65 -2.88
C LEU A 15 42.99 -12.20 -2.83
N SER A 16 42.29 -11.95 -1.73
CA SER A 16 40.88 -12.32 -1.58
C SER A 16 40.02 -11.42 -2.46
N VAL A 17 39.71 -11.90 -3.67
CA VAL A 17 38.72 -11.26 -4.54
C VAL A 17 37.36 -11.38 -3.85
N LEU A 18 36.91 -10.28 -3.25
CA LEU A 18 35.53 -10.13 -2.80
C LEU A 18 34.64 -10.04 -4.05
N VAL A 19 34.26 -11.22 -4.56
CA VAL A 19 33.09 -11.33 -5.45
C VAL A 19 31.87 -10.99 -4.59
N GLY A 20 31.54 -9.71 -4.55
CA GLY A 20 30.26 -9.25 -4.05
C GLY A 20 29.18 -9.74 -4.99
N CYS A 21 28.60 -10.91 -4.70
CA CYS A 21 27.36 -11.31 -5.33
C CYS A 21 26.33 -10.22 -5.04
N GLY A 22 25.89 -9.53 -6.10
CA GLY A 22 24.72 -8.67 -6.03
C GLY A 22 23.53 -9.55 -5.67
N ALA A 23 23.15 -9.53 -4.40
CA ALA A 23 21.83 -9.98 -3.99
C ALA A 23 20.82 -8.98 -4.54
N ASN A 24 20.40 -9.19 -5.79
CA ASN A 24 19.09 -8.70 -6.21
C ASN A 24 18.08 -9.39 -5.31
N SER A 25 17.70 -8.71 -4.24
CA SER A 25 16.58 -9.09 -3.39
C SER A 25 15.30 -8.90 -4.18
N THR A 26 15.01 -9.84 -5.09
CA THR A 26 13.67 -10.07 -5.59
C THR A 26 12.86 -10.56 -4.40
N SER A 27 12.26 -9.63 -3.65
CA SER A 27 11.33 -9.95 -2.58
C SER A 27 10.07 -10.51 -3.20
N ASN A 28 10.03 -11.83 -3.36
CA ASN A 28 8.76 -12.57 -3.33
C ASN A 28 8.22 -12.47 -1.89
N THR A 29 7.71 -11.29 -1.56
CA THR A 29 6.77 -11.12 -0.48
C THR A 29 5.45 -11.64 -1.02
N ASP A 30 4.92 -12.71 -0.42
CA ASP A 30 3.57 -13.18 -0.74
C ASP A 30 2.59 -12.19 -0.09
N VAL A 31 2.17 -11.19 -0.87
CA VAL A 31 1.35 -10.08 -0.38
C VAL A 31 -0.12 -10.50 -0.46
N GLU A 32 -0.71 -10.79 0.68
CA GLU A 32 -2.12 -11.14 0.79
C GLU A 32 -3.01 -9.92 0.48
N LEU A 33 -3.88 -10.05 -0.52
CA LEU A 33 -4.89 -9.04 -0.82
C LEU A 33 -5.93 -8.97 0.30
N SER A 34 -6.54 -7.80 0.51
CA SER A 34 -7.67 -7.71 1.43
C SER A 34 -8.83 -8.59 0.95
N PRO A 35 -9.54 -9.29 1.86
CA PRO A 35 -10.58 -10.23 1.49
C PRO A 35 -11.76 -9.53 0.81
N THR A 36 -12.44 -10.26 -0.06
CA THR A 36 -13.75 -9.87 -0.61
C THR A 36 -14.89 -10.50 0.18
N PHE A 37 -16.01 -9.79 0.26
CA PHE A 37 -17.23 -10.27 0.90
C PHE A 37 -18.47 -9.71 0.19
N ILE A 38 -19.61 -10.38 0.35
CA ILE A 38 -20.85 -10.03 -0.35
C ILE A 38 -21.75 -9.18 0.55
N VAL A 39 -22.10 -7.98 0.07
CA VAL A 39 -23.08 -7.11 0.72
C VAL A 39 -24.18 -6.74 -0.27
N GLU A 40 -25.43 -7.08 0.07
CA GLU A 40 -26.61 -6.92 -0.81
C GLU A 40 -26.42 -7.46 -2.24
N GLY A 41 -25.68 -8.57 -2.38
CA GLY A 41 -25.40 -9.20 -3.68
C GLY A 41 -24.31 -8.52 -4.51
N SER A 42 -23.63 -7.49 -3.97
CA SER A 42 -22.41 -6.92 -4.56
C SER A 42 -21.19 -7.46 -3.82
N GLU A 43 -20.16 -7.89 -4.56
CA GLU A 43 -18.85 -8.17 -3.98
C GLU A 43 -18.12 -6.86 -3.71
N ILE A 44 -17.59 -6.70 -2.49
CA ILE A 44 -16.81 -5.54 -2.04
C ILE A 44 -15.53 -6.03 -1.37
N GLN A 45 -14.47 -5.21 -1.38
CA GLN A 45 -13.15 -5.61 -0.86
C GLN A 45 -12.74 -4.75 0.34
N GLY A 46 -12.20 -5.36 1.40
CA GLY A 46 -11.70 -4.63 2.56
C GLY A 46 -11.69 -5.43 3.86
N ILE A 47 -11.96 -4.73 4.97
CA ILE A 47 -12.03 -5.29 6.32
C ILE A 47 -13.50 -5.28 6.74
N GLU A 48 -14.12 -6.46 6.82
CA GLU A 48 -15.52 -6.63 7.22
C GLU A 48 -15.81 -5.97 8.58
N GLY A 49 -16.92 -5.22 8.65
CA GLY A 49 -17.29 -4.48 9.86
C GLY A 49 -16.38 -3.29 10.19
N LYS A 50 -15.51 -2.84 9.27
CA LYS A 50 -14.68 -1.64 9.45
C LYS A 50 -14.65 -0.72 8.22
N ILE A 51 -14.03 -1.15 7.12
CA ILE A 51 -13.96 -0.36 5.88
C ILE A 51 -13.89 -1.27 4.65
N ALA A 52 -14.64 -0.95 3.60
CA ALA A 52 -14.56 -1.66 2.32
C ALA A 52 -14.87 -0.75 1.13
N ILE A 53 -14.42 -1.15 -0.06
CA ILE A 53 -14.57 -0.41 -1.31
C ILE A 53 -15.34 -1.23 -2.36
N PHE A 54 -16.13 -0.53 -3.17
CA PHE A 54 -16.90 -1.09 -4.29
C PHE A 54 -16.78 -0.18 -5.53
N PRO A 55 -16.55 -0.69 -6.75
CA PRO A 55 -16.19 -2.08 -7.06
C PRO A 55 -14.80 -2.46 -6.51
N SER A 56 -14.47 -3.76 -6.54
CA SER A 56 -13.14 -4.29 -6.21
C SER A 56 -12.14 -4.21 -7.37
N GLU A 57 -12.60 -3.94 -8.59
CA GLU A 57 -11.76 -3.87 -9.78
C GLU A 57 -11.06 -2.50 -9.90
N PHE A 58 -9.73 -2.52 -10.00
CA PHE A 58 -8.91 -1.34 -10.29
C PHE A 58 -8.19 -1.53 -11.62
N ILE A 59 -8.14 -0.46 -12.41
CA ILE A 59 -7.44 -0.42 -13.70
C ILE A 59 -6.47 0.74 -13.68
N ALA A 60 -5.22 0.48 -14.05
CA ALA A 60 -4.15 1.46 -14.08
C ALA A 60 -4.45 2.62 -15.03
N GLU A 61 -3.94 3.80 -14.69
CA GLU A 61 -4.03 5.05 -15.47
C GLU A 61 -5.48 5.57 -15.72
N GLN A 62 -6.50 4.91 -15.18
CA GLN A 62 -7.91 5.30 -15.33
C GLN A 62 -8.46 5.96 -14.06
N THR A 63 -9.28 7.01 -14.26
CA THR A 63 -10.06 7.63 -13.17
C THR A 63 -11.42 6.95 -13.05
N ASN A 64 -11.53 6.01 -12.12
CA ASN A 64 -12.76 5.26 -11.86
C ASN A 64 -13.48 5.76 -10.60
N LYS A 65 -14.78 5.48 -10.52
CA LYS A 65 -15.62 5.84 -9.36
C LYS A 65 -15.76 4.65 -8.42
N TYR A 66 -15.45 4.90 -7.16
CA TYR A 66 -15.56 3.94 -6.07
C TYR A 66 -16.47 4.46 -4.97
N LEU A 67 -17.07 3.53 -4.23
CA LEU A 67 -17.90 3.79 -3.07
C LEU A 67 -17.25 3.14 -1.84
N TRP A 68 -16.72 3.98 -0.97
CA TRP A 68 -16.20 3.59 0.34
C TRP A 68 -17.37 3.38 1.30
N HIS A 69 -17.31 2.33 2.10
CA HIS A 69 -18.26 1.97 3.14
C HIS A 69 -17.54 1.97 4.49
N PHE A 70 -18.13 2.60 5.50
CA PHE A 70 -17.53 2.78 6.83
C PHE A 70 -18.46 2.25 7.94
N TRP A 71 -17.90 1.47 8.85
CA TRP A 71 -18.58 0.87 10.01
C TRP A 71 -17.81 1.22 11.29
N GLY A 72 -18.49 1.51 12.40
CA GLY A 72 -17.83 1.95 13.64
C GLY A 72 -17.27 3.39 13.58
N VAL A 73 -17.84 4.24 12.73
CA VAL A 73 -17.55 5.69 12.65
C VAL A 73 -18.59 6.54 13.40
N GLY A 74 -19.76 5.98 13.71
CA GLY A 74 -20.85 6.64 14.43
C GLY A 74 -21.66 7.61 13.58
N ASP A 75 -22.49 8.41 14.26
CA ASP A 75 -23.49 9.30 13.65
C ASP A 75 -22.98 10.74 13.39
N GLU A 76 -21.67 10.97 13.43
CA GLU A 76 -21.06 12.29 13.22
C GLU A 76 -20.32 12.38 11.87
N SER A 77 -20.15 13.61 11.36
CA SER A 77 -19.38 13.86 10.14
C SER A 77 -17.87 13.83 10.41
N PHE A 78 -17.10 13.20 9.54
CA PHE A 78 -15.64 13.08 9.67
C PHE A 78 -14.90 13.52 8.41
N GLU A 79 -13.60 13.78 8.55
CA GLU A 79 -12.70 14.01 7.43
C GLU A 79 -12.10 12.70 6.93
N PHE A 80 -12.14 12.48 5.62
CA PHE A 80 -11.65 11.28 4.96
C PHE A 80 -10.55 11.62 3.94
N ARG A 81 -9.42 10.93 4.01
CA ARG A 81 -8.37 10.93 2.98
C ARG A 81 -7.79 9.53 2.80
N VAL A 82 -7.14 9.30 1.67
CA VAL A 82 -6.42 8.04 1.39
C VAL A 82 -4.98 8.37 1.02
N GLU A 83 -4.04 7.55 1.47
CA GLU A 83 -2.69 7.47 0.92
C GLU A 83 -2.57 6.11 0.21
N ALA A 84 -2.19 6.10 -1.06
CA ALA A 84 -1.95 4.88 -1.81
C ALA A 84 -0.44 4.60 -1.87
N ILE A 85 -0.06 3.38 -1.49
CA ILE A 85 1.32 2.92 -1.40
C ILE A 85 1.52 1.77 -2.39
N ASP A 86 2.42 1.94 -3.35
CA ASP A 86 2.93 0.86 -4.19
C ASP A 86 3.76 -0.08 -3.30
N ILE A 87 3.32 -1.34 -3.13
CA ILE A 87 3.97 -2.27 -2.19
C ILE A 87 5.34 -2.74 -2.70
N GLN A 88 5.59 -2.68 -4.01
CA GLN A 88 6.88 -3.03 -4.60
C GLN A 88 7.92 -1.92 -4.43
N THR A 89 7.53 -0.65 -4.57
CA THR A 89 8.46 0.49 -4.57
C THR A 89 8.45 1.33 -3.30
N GLY A 90 7.39 1.25 -2.49
CA GLY A 90 7.12 2.15 -1.37
C GLY A 90 6.69 3.56 -1.79
N GLU A 91 6.40 3.80 -3.08
CA GLU A 91 5.93 5.09 -3.59
C GLU A 91 4.56 5.44 -2.99
N LYS A 92 4.47 6.60 -2.34
CA LYS A 92 3.26 7.15 -1.71
C LYS A 92 2.65 8.24 -2.59
N ILE A 93 1.37 8.14 -2.90
CA ILE A 93 0.61 9.14 -3.64
C ILE A 93 -0.75 9.42 -2.97
N ASN A 94 -1.34 10.59 -3.23
CA ASN A 94 -2.78 10.77 -3.06
C ASN A 94 -3.48 10.18 -4.31
N PRO A 95 -4.33 9.16 -4.18
CA PRO A 95 -5.03 8.55 -5.31
C PRO A 95 -6.24 9.38 -5.81
N PHE A 96 -6.62 10.45 -5.11
CA PHE A 96 -7.73 11.32 -5.50
C PHE A 96 -7.24 12.41 -6.47
N PRO A 97 -7.95 12.66 -7.61
CA PRO A 97 -7.60 13.73 -8.55
C PRO A 97 -7.64 15.16 -7.99
N LEU A 98 -8.21 15.35 -6.79
CA LEU A 98 -8.23 16.63 -6.07
C LEU A 98 -7.66 16.40 -4.67
N ASP A 99 -6.61 17.15 -4.34
CA ASP A 99 -5.89 17.04 -3.07
C ASP A 99 -6.59 17.82 -1.94
N VAL A 100 -7.75 17.33 -1.53
CA VAL A 100 -8.54 17.87 -0.40
C VAL A 100 -9.12 16.73 0.44
N PRO A 101 -9.05 16.79 1.79
CA PRO A 101 -9.82 15.91 2.65
C PRO A 101 -11.31 16.01 2.32
N THR A 102 -11.94 14.86 2.11
CA THR A 102 -13.38 14.78 1.83
C THR A 102 -14.13 14.79 3.15
N LYS A 103 -14.97 15.81 3.39
CA LYS A 103 -15.91 15.75 4.51
C LYS A 103 -17.02 14.74 4.20
N VAL A 104 -17.02 13.63 4.93
CA VAL A 104 -18.05 12.59 4.84
C VAL A 104 -19.15 12.90 5.84
N LEU A 105 -20.40 12.73 5.41
CA LEU A 105 -21.58 12.79 6.27
C LEU A 105 -22.10 11.36 6.50
N PRO A 106 -22.73 11.07 7.65
CA PRO A 106 -23.49 9.84 7.82
C PRO A 106 -24.48 9.64 6.67
N SER A 107 -24.38 8.49 6.03
CA SER A 107 -25.14 8.14 4.82
C SER A 107 -25.36 6.62 4.81
N PRO A 108 -26.21 6.11 5.73
CA PRO A 108 -26.32 4.68 5.95
C PRO A 108 -26.81 3.95 4.71
N LEU A 109 -26.04 2.93 4.30
CA LEU A 109 -26.28 2.13 3.10
C LEU A 109 -25.62 0.78 3.32
N ARG A 110 -26.28 -0.33 2.91
CA ARG A 110 -25.65 -1.66 2.93
C ARG A 110 -25.14 -2.11 4.32
N GLY A 111 -25.78 -1.60 5.38
CA GLY A 111 -25.37 -1.84 6.77
C GLY A 111 -24.18 -1.03 7.25
N ALA A 112 -23.54 -0.22 6.39
CA ALA A 112 -22.55 0.78 6.79
C ALA A 112 -23.25 2.01 7.39
N GLU A 113 -22.56 2.72 8.29
CA GLU A 113 -23.04 3.95 8.95
C GLU A 113 -22.83 5.16 8.05
N ALA A 114 -21.72 5.17 7.29
CA ALA A 114 -21.44 6.17 6.29
C ALA A 114 -20.91 5.53 4.99
N THR A 115 -21.13 6.23 3.89
CA THR A 115 -20.56 5.94 2.59
C THR A 115 -20.04 7.21 1.90
N SER A 116 -18.95 7.07 1.16
CA SER A 116 -18.34 8.18 0.41
C SER A 116 -18.03 7.76 -1.03
N PRO A 117 -18.63 8.40 -2.05
CA PRO A 117 -18.22 8.21 -3.43
C PRO A 117 -16.94 9.02 -3.71
N SER A 118 -15.96 8.41 -4.36
CA SER A 118 -14.69 9.05 -4.70
C SER A 118 -14.24 8.67 -6.11
N SER A 119 -13.61 9.62 -6.80
CA SER A 119 -12.82 9.31 -8.00
C SER A 119 -11.40 8.91 -7.57
N VAL A 120 -10.91 7.78 -8.05
CA VAL A 120 -9.58 7.24 -7.76
C VAL A 120 -8.83 7.00 -9.07
N THR A 121 -7.53 7.31 -9.07
CA THR A 121 -6.59 6.98 -10.14
C THR A 121 -5.32 6.41 -9.53
N LEU A 122 -4.88 5.24 -10.01
CA LEU A 122 -3.60 4.63 -9.65
C LEU A 122 -2.72 4.53 -10.92
N PRO A 123 -1.45 4.95 -10.89
CA PRO A 123 -0.67 5.19 -12.10
C PRO A 123 -0.06 3.93 -12.74
N LYS A 124 -0.10 2.78 -12.06
CA LYS A 124 0.58 1.54 -12.47
C LYS A 124 -0.22 0.32 -12.01
N SER A 125 -0.22 -0.72 -12.84
CA SER A 125 -0.66 -2.07 -12.46
C SER A 125 0.27 -2.64 -11.38
N GLY A 126 -0.24 -3.54 -10.54
CA GLY A 126 0.47 -4.12 -9.40
C GLY A 126 -0.35 -4.07 -8.11
N ILE A 127 0.28 -4.42 -6.98
CA ILE A 127 -0.39 -4.47 -5.68
C ILE A 127 -0.18 -3.16 -4.92
N TRP A 128 -1.29 -2.54 -4.51
CA TRP A 128 -1.32 -1.27 -3.80
C TRP A 128 -1.97 -1.41 -2.42
N GLN A 129 -1.39 -0.80 -1.39
CA GLN A 129 -2.03 -0.60 -0.10
C GLN A 129 -2.71 0.77 -0.08
N LEU A 130 -4.01 0.80 0.18
CA LEU A 130 -4.82 2.00 0.32
C LEU A 130 -5.05 2.27 1.81
N ASP A 131 -4.24 3.16 2.40
CA ASP A 131 -4.38 3.60 3.78
C ASP A 131 -5.47 4.66 3.87
N ALA A 132 -6.63 4.27 4.38
CA ALA A 132 -7.76 5.14 4.65
C ALA A 132 -7.63 5.78 6.03
N TYR A 133 -7.71 7.11 6.08
CA TYR A 133 -7.65 7.89 7.30
C TYR A 133 -9.00 8.56 7.59
N VAL A 134 -9.42 8.50 8.85
CA VAL A 134 -10.62 9.15 9.39
C VAL A 134 -10.17 10.11 10.48
N ASN A 135 -10.47 11.41 10.34
CA ASN A 135 -10.01 12.46 11.25
C ASN A 135 -8.49 12.40 11.52
N GLU A 136 -7.71 12.31 10.43
CA GLU A 136 -6.24 12.16 10.40
C GLU A 136 -5.67 10.83 10.97
N GLU A 137 -6.44 10.04 11.70
CA GLU A 137 -6.02 8.73 12.24
C GLU A 137 -6.18 7.60 11.20
N LEU A 138 -5.25 6.62 11.21
CA LEU A 138 -5.32 5.46 10.32
C LEU A 138 -6.52 4.58 10.70
N PHE A 139 -7.54 4.59 9.85
CA PHE A 139 -8.76 3.85 10.09
C PHE A 139 -8.65 2.41 9.56
N GLY A 140 -8.08 2.20 8.38
CA GLY A 140 -7.82 0.86 7.86
C GLY A 140 -7.03 0.88 6.57
N SER A 141 -6.41 -0.25 6.25
CA SER A 141 -5.60 -0.44 5.05
C SER A 141 -6.27 -1.50 4.17
N ILE A 142 -6.57 -1.17 2.92
CA ILE A 142 -7.11 -2.12 1.93
C ILE A 142 -6.01 -2.43 0.92
N ILE A 143 -5.60 -3.70 0.82
CA ILE A 143 -4.62 -4.16 -0.16
C ILE A 143 -5.37 -4.66 -1.40
N VAL A 144 -5.11 -4.03 -2.55
CA VAL A 144 -5.82 -4.25 -3.81
C VAL A 144 -4.85 -4.60 -4.95
N GLU A 145 -5.33 -5.37 -5.91
CA GLU A 145 -4.64 -5.59 -7.19
C GLU A 145 -5.17 -4.59 -8.24
N VAL A 146 -4.25 -3.96 -8.96
CA VAL A 146 -4.53 -3.03 -10.06
C VAL A 146 -4.06 -3.67 -11.36
N ASN A 147 -4.95 -3.73 -12.35
CA ASN A 147 -4.70 -4.33 -13.67
C ASN A 147 -4.27 -3.29 -14.71
#